data_AF-A0A089KYJ8-F1
#
_entry.id   AF-A0A089KYJ8-F1
#
_cell.length_a   1.000
_cell.length_b   1.000
_cell.length_c   1.000
_cell.angle_alpha   90.00
_cell.angle_beta   90.00
_cell.angle_gamma   90.00
#
_symmetry.space_group_name_H-M   'P 1'
#
loop_
_entity.id
_entity.type
_entity.pdbx_description
1 polymer ?
#
loop_
_entity_poly.entity_id
_entity_poly.type
_entity_poly.pdbx_seq_one_letter_code
_entity_poly.pdbx_strand_id
1 'polypeptide(L)'
;MNTFILWAGLVLLVGLLTFLNHKQIYSSKVKRAYRELRGLAESVSEGRSVPEELEKWEQAIEELEKQPNEYNKLDAEIGLRRVFVMYLEQHYPQDRRLPGLQEAAAYVKDSVWGLKLGDYGPKK
;
A
#
# COMPACT_ATOMS: atom_id res chain seq x y z
N MET A 1 7.31 49.46 19.00
CA MET A 1 6.73 48.11 18.86
C MET A 1 7.89 47.15 18.60
N ASN A 2 8.10 46.16 19.47
CA ASN A 2 9.38 45.45 19.57
C ASN A 2 9.62 44.58 18.31
N THR A 3 10.62 44.92 17.50
CA THR A 3 10.94 44.26 16.23
C THR A 3 11.13 42.75 16.38
N PHE A 4 11.61 42.31 17.54
CA PHE A 4 11.75 40.90 17.91
C PHE A 4 10.44 40.12 17.93
N ILE A 5 9.31 40.73 18.30
CA ILE A 5 7.99 40.08 18.32
C ILE A 5 7.50 39.84 16.89
N LEU A 6 7.77 40.78 15.98
CA LEU A 6 7.47 40.65 14.56
C LEU A 6 8.26 39.50 13.91
N TRP A 7 9.56 39.41 14.20
CA TRP A 7 10.41 38.33 13.69
C TRP A 7 10.05 36.96 14.29
N ALA A 8 9.74 36.90 15.59
CA ALA A 8 9.28 35.67 16.23
C ALA A 8 7.95 35.18 15.63
N GLY A 9 6.99 36.09 15.39
CA GLY A 9 5.73 35.77 14.73
C GLY A 9 5.92 35.26 13.30
N LEU A 10 6.84 35.86 12.54
CA LEU A 10 7.15 35.42 11.18
C LEU A 10 7.74 34.01 11.15
N VAL A 11 8.72 33.72 12.02
CA VAL A 11 9.35 32.39 12.11
C VAL A 11 8.30 31.33 12.48
N LEU A 12 7.43 31.64 13.45
CA LEU A 12 6.35 30.74 13.85
C LEU A 12 5.37 30.48 12.69
N LEU A 13 5.01 31.52 11.94
CA LEU A 13 4.11 31.42 10.79
C LEU A 13 4.73 30.55 9.67
N VAL A 14 6.01 30.76 9.36
CA VAL A 14 6.73 29.97 8.34
C VAL A 14 6.80 28.51 8.77
N GLY A 15 7.17 28.22 10.03
CA GLY A 15 7.20 26.85 10.55
C GLY A 15 5.83 26.16 10.49
N LEU A 16 4.75 26.88 10.84
CA LEU A 16 3.40 26.36 10.77
C LEU A 16 2.97 26.06 9.32
N LEU A 17 3.27 26.96 8.39
CA LEU A 17 2.98 26.77 6.96
C LEU A 17 3.77 25.61 6.36
N THR A 18 5.04 25.45 6.71
CA THR A 18 5.85 24.31 6.28
C THR A 18 5.28 23.00 6.82
N PHE A 19 4.87 22.95 8.08
CA PHE A 19 4.26 21.78 8.69
C PHE A 19 2.92 21.40 8.01
N LEU A 20 2.04 22.38 7.79
CA LEU A 20 0.76 22.16 7.12
C LEU A 20 0.95 21.71 5.66
N ASN A 21 1.88 22.33 4.95
CA ASN A 21 2.21 21.96 3.58
C ASN A 21 2.79 20.55 3.50
N HIS A 22 3.69 20.19 4.42
CA HIS A 22 4.26 18.84 4.47
C HIS A 22 3.18 17.78 4.70
N LYS A 23 2.26 18.02 5.64
CA LYS A 23 1.13 17.10 5.92
C LYS A 23 0.17 16.98 4.72
N GLN A 24 -0.10 18.08 4.03
CA GLN A 24 -0.99 18.09 2.87
C GLN A 24 -0.39 17.38 1.65
N ILE A 25 0.87 17.64 1.32
CA ILE A 25 1.58 16.98 0.22
C ILE A 25 1.71 15.48 0.49
N TYR A 26 2.01 15.11 1.74
CA TYR A 26 2.15 13.70 2.09
C TYR A 26 0.82 12.95 1.96
N SER A 27 -0.28 13.54 2.42
CA SER A 27 -1.62 12.96 2.24
C SER A 27 -2.01 12.79 0.77
N SER A 28 -1.59 13.72 -0.11
CA SER A 28 -1.92 13.62 -1.54
C SER A 28 -1.14 12.50 -2.23
N LYS A 29 0.13 12.30 -1.88
CA LYS A 29 0.95 11.19 -2.37
C LYS A 29 0.38 9.83 -1.97
N VAL A 30 0.01 9.67 -0.71
CA VAL A 30 -0.61 8.45 -0.19
C VAL A 30 -1.94 8.15 -0.91
N LYS A 31 -2.81 9.15 -1.09
CA LYS A 31 -4.06 8.98 -1.84
C LYS A 31 -3.82 8.60 -3.31
N ARG A 32 -2.75 9.12 -3.92
CA ARG A 32 -2.36 8.76 -5.28
C ARG A 32 -1.88 7.32 -5.35
N ALA A 33 -0.94 6.93 -4.48
CA ALA A 33 -0.44 5.56 -4.38
C ALA A 33 -1.58 4.55 -4.14
N TYR A 34 -2.54 4.89 -3.26
CA TYR A 34 -3.72 4.08 -3.02
C TYR A 34 -4.55 3.82 -4.29
N ARG A 35 -4.83 4.88 -5.06
CA ARG A 35 -5.59 4.75 -6.32
C ARG A 35 -4.81 3.99 -7.38
N GLU A 36 -3.51 4.22 -7.45
CA GLU A 36 -2.61 3.59 -8.41
C GLU A 36 -2.54 2.09 -8.16
N LEU A 37 -2.31 1.66 -6.92
CA LEU A 37 -2.34 0.25 -6.53
C LEU A 37 -3.69 -0.41 -6.77
N ARG A 38 -4.79 0.31 -6.53
CA ARG A 38 -6.13 -0.20 -6.83
C ARG A 38 -6.33 -0.42 -8.33
N GLY A 39 -5.90 0.52 -9.17
CA GLY A 39 -6.00 0.38 -10.63
C GLY A 39 -5.09 -0.73 -11.18
N LEU A 40 -3.89 -0.88 -10.63
CA LEU A 40 -2.99 -1.98 -10.97
C LEU A 40 -3.57 -3.33 -10.52
N ALA A 41 -4.19 -3.40 -9.34
CA ALA A 41 -4.83 -4.62 -8.89
C ALA A 41 -6.03 -5.01 -9.77
N GLU A 42 -6.80 -4.01 -10.22
CA GLU A 42 -7.88 -4.20 -11.18
C GLU A 42 -7.35 -4.72 -12.52
N SER A 43 -6.26 -4.15 -13.05
CA SER A 43 -5.63 -4.61 -14.30
C SER A 43 -5.18 -6.07 -14.21
N VAL A 44 -4.61 -6.49 -13.08
CA VAL A 44 -4.23 -7.88 -12.81
C VAL A 44 -5.46 -8.79 -12.77
N SER A 45 -6.52 -8.38 -12.08
CA SER A 45 -7.74 -9.18 -11.96
C SER A 45 -8.45 -9.40 -13.30
N GLU A 46 -8.35 -8.44 -14.21
CA GLU A 46 -8.91 -8.51 -15.56
C GLU A 46 -7.95 -9.11 -16.60
N GLY A 47 -6.75 -9.50 -16.19
CA GLY A 47 -5.71 -10.04 -17.08
C GLY A 47 -5.12 -9.02 -18.06
N ARG A 48 -5.29 -7.71 -17.79
CA ARG A 48 -4.76 -6.59 -18.58
C ARG A 48 -3.42 -6.07 -18.06
N SER A 49 -2.84 -6.73 -17.06
CA SER A 49 -1.56 -6.36 -16.46
C SER A 49 -0.39 -6.54 -17.44
N VAL A 50 0.59 -5.64 -17.36
CA VAL A 50 1.77 -5.67 -18.23
C VAL A 50 3.06 -5.73 -17.41
N PRO A 51 4.14 -6.37 -17.91
CA PRO A 51 5.38 -6.52 -17.15
C PRO A 51 6.04 -5.18 -16.82
N GLU A 52 5.85 -4.15 -17.63
CA GLU A 52 6.41 -2.80 -17.39
C GLU A 52 5.76 -2.08 -16.18
N GLU A 53 4.69 -2.64 -15.60
CA GLU A 53 4.04 -2.09 -14.40
C GLU A 53 4.77 -2.40 -13.09
N LEU A 54 5.81 -3.25 -13.09
CA LEU A 54 6.52 -3.66 -11.88
C LEU A 54 7.08 -2.45 -11.11
N GLU A 55 7.68 -1.49 -11.83
CA GLU A 55 8.22 -0.28 -11.21
C GLU A 55 7.11 0.55 -10.52
N LYS A 56 5.92 0.61 -11.13
CA LYS A 56 4.77 1.33 -10.54
C LYS A 56 4.25 0.63 -9.31
N TRP A 57 4.20 -0.70 -9.33
CA TRP A 57 3.84 -1.51 -8.17
C TRP A 57 4.80 -1.27 -7.02
N GLU A 58 6.12 -1.39 -7.25
CA GLU A 58 7.12 -1.19 -6.21
C GLU A 58 7.09 0.23 -5.63
N GLN A 59 7.04 1.26 -6.48
CA GLN A 59 6.97 2.66 -6.03
C GLN A 59 5.71 2.96 -5.21
N ALA A 60 4.56 2.47 -5.66
CA ALA A 60 3.30 2.75 -4.97
C ALA A 60 3.15 1.92 -3.68
N ILE A 61 3.69 0.68 -3.63
CA ILE A 61 3.80 -0.11 -2.40
C ILE A 61 4.71 0.61 -1.40
N GLU A 62 5.92 1.03 -1.81
CA GLU A 62 6.87 1.70 -0.92
C GLU A 62 6.28 2.99 -0.32
N GLU A 63 5.56 3.77 -1.12
CA GLU A 63 4.91 4.98 -0.63
C GLU A 63 3.77 4.68 0.35
N LEU A 64 3.02 3.59 0.14
CA LEU A 64 1.91 3.19 1.01
C LEU A 64 2.39 2.48 2.29
N GLU A 65 3.51 1.76 2.24
CA GLU A 65 4.14 1.11 3.41
C GLU A 65 4.54 2.12 4.50
N LYS A 66 4.83 3.37 4.12
CA LYS A 66 5.08 4.46 5.08
C LYS A 66 3.84 4.83 5.91
N GLN A 67 2.65 4.35 5.51
CA GLN A 67 1.38 4.51 6.21
C GLN A 67 0.71 3.14 6.43
N PRO A 68 1.13 2.37 7.46
CA PRO A 68 0.68 0.99 7.66
C PRO A 68 -0.84 0.85 7.79
N ASN A 69 -1.53 1.88 8.31
CA ASN A 69 -2.99 1.88 8.40
C ASN A 69 -3.67 1.88 7.02
N GLU A 70 -3.21 2.73 6.09
CA GLU A 70 -3.78 2.81 4.74
C GLU A 70 -3.40 1.59 3.91
N TYR A 71 -2.17 1.08 4.11
CA TYR A 71 -1.71 -0.17 3.49
C TYR A 71 -2.57 -1.36 3.92
N ASN A 72 -2.77 -1.56 5.23
CA ASN A 72 -3.58 -2.66 5.75
C ASN A 72 -5.05 -2.55 5.32
N LYS A 73 -5.56 -1.31 5.22
CA LYS A 73 -6.91 -1.07 4.72
C LYS A 73 -7.03 -1.48 3.26
N LEU A 74 -6.09 -1.07 2.40
CA LEU A 74 -6.10 -1.46 0.99
C LEU A 74 -5.95 -2.98 0.83
N ASP A 75 -5.05 -3.60 1.60
CA ASP A 75 -4.87 -5.05 1.61
C ASP A 75 -6.16 -5.79 2.03
N ALA A 76 -6.88 -5.27 3.03
CA ALA A 76 -8.17 -5.83 3.42
C ALA A 76 -9.28 -5.63 2.36
N GLU A 77 -9.27 -4.52 1.62
CA GLU A 77 -10.27 -4.22 0.59
C GLU A 77 -10.10 -5.06 -0.67
N ILE A 78 -8.86 -5.21 -1.16
CA ILE A 78 -8.59 -5.79 -2.49
C ILE A 78 -7.62 -6.99 -2.45
N GLY A 79 -7.11 -7.37 -1.29
CA GLY A 79 -6.10 -8.42 -1.17
C GLY A 79 -4.78 -8.03 -1.83
N LEU A 80 -4.34 -6.78 -1.63
CA LEU A 80 -3.20 -6.15 -2.29
C LEU A 80 -1.97 -7.08 -2.39
N ARG A 81 -1.55 -7.69 -1.28
CA ARG A 81 -0.39 -8.59 -1.24
C ARG A 81 -0.56 -9.80 -2.15
N ARG A 82 -1.77 -10.38 -2.16
CA ARG A 82 -2.09 -11.52 -3.01
C ARG A 82 -2.11 -11.14 -4.47
N VAL A 83 -2.71 -9.99 -4.81
CA VAL A 83 -2.77 -9.51 -6.20
C VAL A 83 -1.37 -9.18 -6.72
N PHE A 84 -0.51 -8.60 -5.88
CA PHE A 84 0.88 -8.36 -6.24
C PHE A 84 1.67 -9.67 -6.44
N VAL A 85 1.46 -10.69 -5.59
CA VAL A 85 2.03 -12.02 -5.81
C VAL A 85 1.53 -12.62 -7.13
N MET A 86 0.22 -12.55 -7.42
CA MET A 86 -0.33 -13.03 -8.70
C MET A 86 0.28 -12.32 -9.90
N TYR A 87 0.50 -11.00 -9.81
CA TYR A 87 1.19 -10.22 -10.83
C TYR A 87 2.62 -10.73 -11.06
N LEU A 88 3.38 -10.93 -9.98
CA LEU A 88 4.75 -11.45 -10.05
C LEU A 88 4.79 -12.88 -10.58
N GLU A 89 3.85 -13.74 -10.21
CA GLU A 89 3.75 -15.11 -10.76
C GLU A 89 3.48 -15.09 -12.26
N GLN A 90 2.66 -14.14 -12.74
CA GLN A 90 2.29 -14.02 -14.14
C GLN A 90 3.42 -13.48 -15.01
N HIS A 91 4.14 -12.45 -14.54
CA HIS A 91 5.13 -11.72 -15.35
C HIS A 91 6.59 -11.99 -14.98
N TYR A 92 6.85 -12.40 -13.73
CA TYR A 92 8.20 -12.58 -13.16
C TYR A 92 8.32 -13.86 -12.30
N PRO A 93 8.00 -15.06 -12.84
CA PRO A 93 7.96 -16.31 -12.05
C PRO A 93 9.33 -16.75 -11.48
N GLN A 94 10.43 -16.14 -11.94
CA GLN A 94 11.78 -16.41 -11.45
C GLN A 94 12.23 -15.46 -10.33
N ASP A 95 11.37 -14.53 -9.90
CA ASP A 95 11.71 -13.61 -8.83
C ASP A 95 11.97 -14.37 -7.52
N ARG A 96 13.14 -14.16 -6.93
CA ARG A 96 13.57 -14.80 -5.68
C ARG A 96 12.75 -14.35 -4.47
N ARG A 97 12.03 -13.23 -4.57
CA ARG A 97 11.17 -12.68 -3.50
C ARG A 97 9.81 -13.37 -3.43
N LEU A 98 9.39 -14.06 -4.49
CA LEU A 98 8.07 -14.72 -4.58
C LEU A 98 7.74 -15.62 -3.38
N PRO A 99 8.62 -16.52 -2.92
CA PRO A 99 8.29 -17.40 -1.79
C PRO A 99 8.00 -16.60 -0.51
N GLY A 100 8.81 -15.58 -0.21
CA GLY A 100 8.61 -14.75 0.98
C GLY A 100 7.35 -13.88 0.90
N LEU A 101 7.02 -13.38 -0.30
CA LEU A 101 5.79 -12.61 -0.53
C LEU A 101 4.54 -13.50 -0.45
N GLN A 102 4.62 -14.74 -0.95
CA GLN A 102 3.56 -15.74 -0.81
C GLN A 102 3.29 -16.07 0.66
N GLU A 103 4.32 -16.31 1.46
CA GLU A 103 4.19 -16.55 2.89
C GLU A 103 3.53 -15.36 3.61
N ALA A 104 3.96 -14.14 3.30
CA ALA A 104 3.40 -12.92 3.87
C ALA A 104 1.92 -12.69 3.47
N ALA A 105 1.54 -13.07 2.25
CA ALA A 105 0.15 -13.03 1.79
C ALA A 105 -0.70 -14.15 2.42
N ALA A 106 -0.13 -15.35 2.59
CA ALA A 106 -0.81 -16.49 3.21
C ALA A 106 -1.11 -16.25 4.71
N TYR A 107 -0.18 -15.63 5.45
CA TYR A 107 -0.37 -15.33 6.87
C TYR A 107 -1.55 -14.38 7.13
N VAL A 108 -1.79 -13.42 6.23
CA VAL A 108 -2.95 -12.51 6.30
C VAL A 108 -4.23 -13.25 5.97
N LYS A 109 -4.23 -14.17 4.98
CA LYS A 109 -5.38 -15.04 4.71
C LYS A 109 -5.78 -15.79 5.97
N ASP A 110 -4.85 -16.43 6.67
CA ASP A 110 -5.16 -17.22 7.87
C ASP A 110 -5.62 -16.34 9.04
N SER A 111 -5.17 -15.09 9.14
CA SER A 111 -5.63 -14.13 10.16
C SER A 111 -7.02 -13.53 9.86
N VAL A 112 -7.32 -13.24 8.59
CA VAL A 112 -8.65 -12.75 8.15
C VAL A 112 -9.67 -13.90 8.12
N TRP A 113 -9.21 -15.14 7.89
CA TRP A 113 -9.99 -16.38 7.94
C TRP A 113 -9.96 -17.06 9.31
N GLY A 114 -9.97 -16.28 10.40
CA GLY A 114 -10.29 -16.76 11.76
C GLY A 114 -11.69 -17.37 11.91
N LEU A 115 -12.43 -17.60 10.82
CA LEU A 115 -13.51 -18.57 10.74
C LEU A 115 -12.93 -19.92 10.30
N LYS A 116 -12.66 -20.76 11.31
CA LYS A 116 -12.61 -22.23 11.23
C LYS A 116 -12.99 -22.78 9.85
N LEU A 117 -12.00 -23.20 9.06
CA LEU A 117 -12.13 -24.38 8.20
C LEU A 117 -11.98 -25.63 9.08
N GLY A 118 -12.81 -25.71 10.11
CA GLY A 118 -13.08 -26.94 10.84
C GLY A 118 -14.47 -27.39 10.41
N ASP A 119 -14.57 -28.64 9.96
CA ASP A 119 -15.80 -29.35 9.59
C ASP A 119 -16.39 -28.92 8.22
N TYR A 120 -16.47 -29.72 7.15
CA TYR A 120 -16.64 -31.17 7.02
C TYR A 120 -15.96 -31.68 5.74
N GLY A 121 -15.05 -32.64 5.86
CA GLY A 121 -14.77 -33.56 4.76
C GLY A 121 -15.88 -34.61 4.66
N PRO A 122 -16.26 -35.10 3.46
CA PRO A 122 -17.25 -36.16 3.36
C PRO A 122 -16.61 -37.45 3.86
N LYS A 123 -17.03 -37.92 5.04
CA LYS A 123 -16.77 -39.32 5.41
C LYS A 123 -17.59 -40.20 4.47
N LYS A 124 -16.89 -40.96 3.63
CA LYS A 124 -17.39 -42.23 3.12
C LYS A 124 -17.47 -43.25 4.25
#